data_AF-A0A1R1M2L0-F1
#
_entry.id   AF-A0A1R1M2L0-F1
#
_cell.length_a   1.000
_cell.length_b   1.000
_cell.length_c   1.000
_cell.angle_alpha   90.00
_cell.angle_beta   90.00
_cell.angle_gamma   90.00
#
_symmetry.space_group_name_H-M   'P 1'
#
loop_
_entity.id
_entity.type
_entity.pdbx_description
1 polymer ?
#
loop_
_entity_poly.entity_id
_entity_poly.type
_entity_poly.pdbx_seq_one_letter_code
_entity_poly.pdbx_strand_id
1 'polypeptide(L)'
;MPFPENKIYGVLNATIKKDEGEKTSKYSGMSHFNLICEVTNENSEEYQVNIDIQSSPSPNVRMLIINNFDISKAFGQKFSEIEPGFTRLDTEPDGLALDLIHQPIFNVNALKDTQPISATDISTRLEEILTDGTNVIVFGTKYDDSDHQHHKAYYHDNERYRDQHMYGARRHREQQLPPRGVDDVHLNQGTPASQYQSKDNGPYQDGALFIKHTDGTFSALFFAFASQCFNTDAKGNCIATQHTKLADSADLAESV
;
A
#
# COMPACT_ATOMS: atom_id res chain seq x y z
N MET A 1 -1.87 10.07 -14.05
CA MET A 1 -1.30 11.41 -13.74
C MET A 1 0.00 11.15 -13.01
N PRO A 2 0.96 12.09 -12.93
CA PRO A 2 2.05 11.91 -11.97
C PRO A 2 1.45 11.67 -10.58
N PHE A 3 2.15 10.90 -9.74
CA PHE A 3 1.86 10.78 -8.32
C PHE A 3 1.56 12.16 -7.73
N PRO A 4 0.56 12.33 -6.85
CA PRO A 4 0.16 13.66 -6.37
C PRO A 4 1.39 14.46 -5.91
N GLU A 5 1.56 15.71 -6.39
CA GLU A 5 2.79 16.51 -6.17
C GLU A 5 3.17 16.68 -4.70
N ASN A 6 2.20 16.52 -3.79
CA ASN A 6 2.36 16.61 -2.35
C ASN A 6 2.70 15.27 -1.65
N LYS A 7 2.64 14.14 -2.35
CA LYS A 7 3.02 12.83 -1.82
C LYS A 7 4.47 12.50 -2.21
N ILE A 8 5.18 11.80 -1.33
CA ILE A 8 6.56 11.34 -1.57
C ILE A 8 6.57 9.81 -1.54
N TYR A 9 6.70 9.18 -2.70
CA TYR A 9 6.79 7.72 -2.81
C TYR A 9 8.21 7.26 -2.52
N GLY A 10 8.34 6.09 -1.91
CA GLY A 10 9.65 5.49 -1.69
C GLY A 10 9.60 4.21 -0.89
N VAL A 11 10.74 3.89 -0.29
CA VAL A 11 10.95 2.65 0.45
C VAL A 11 11.61 2.93 1.80
N LEU A 12 11.08 2.33 2.87
CA LEU A 12 11.63 2.36 4.22
C LEU A 12 12.27 1.02 4.54
N ASN A 13 13.56 1.00 4.92
CA ASN A 13 14.21 -0.15 5.53
C ASN A 13 14.41 0.11 7.03
N ALA A 14 13.72 -0.65 7.87
CA ALA A 14 13.71 -0.44 9.32
C ALA A 14 13.50 -1.75 10.09
N THR A 15 13.70 -1.70 11.40
CA THR A 15 13.45 -2.84 12.31
C THR A 15 12.19 -2.55 13.12
N ILE A 16 11.29 -3.52 13.23
CA ILE A 16 10.09 -3.39 14.08
C ILE A 16 10.55 -3.26 15.53
N LYS A 17 10.10 -2.19 16.19
CA LYS A 17 10.27 -1.94 17.62
C LYS A 17 9.02 -2.29 18.41
N LYS A 18 7.85 -2.07 17.80
CA LYS A 18 6.57 -2.30 18.46
C LYS A 18 5.48 -2.61 17.44
N ASP A 19 4.71 -3.65 17.74
CA ASP A 19 3.43 -3.91 17.14
C ASP A 19 2.32 -3.14 17.89
N GLU A 20 1.58 -2.30 17.16
CA GLU A 20 0.44 -1.53 17.67
C GLU A 20 -0.91 -2.15 17.28
N GLY A 21 -0.89 -3.20 16.45
CA GLY A 21 -2.02 -3.97 15.95
C GLY A 21 -2.94 -3.22 15.00
N GLU A 22 -4.10 -3.82 14.74
CA GLU A 22 -5.21 -3.16 14.05
C GLU A 22 -5.71 -1.95 14.84
N LYS A 23 -5.80 -0.80 14.16
CA LYS A 23 -6.54 0.37 14.64
C LYS A 23 -7.57 0.79 13.59
N THR A 24 -8.83 0.71 13.97
CA THR A 24 -9.96 1.16 13.15
C THR A 24 -10.37 2.56 13.56
N SER A 25 -10.39 3.47 12.59
CA SER A 25 -10.89 4.83 12.82
C SER A 25 -12.40 4.83 13.04
N LYS A 26 -12.83 5.49 14.12
CA LYS A 26 -14.25 5.73 14.40
C LYS A 26 -14.90 6.74 13.44
N TYR A 27 -14.10 7.47 12.67
CA TYR A 27 -14.55 8.54 11.78
C TYR A 27 -14.68 8.09 10.32
N SER A 28 -13.67 7.40 9.81
CA SER A 28 -13.66 6.93 8.42
C SER A 28 -14.10 5.47 8.28
N GLY A 29 -14.01 4.67 9.35
CA GLY A 29 -14.18 3.22 9.31
C GLY A 29 -13.02 2.47 8.65
N MET A 30 -11.96 3.19 8.28
CA MET A 30 -10.74 2.61 7.71
C MET A 30 -9.86 2.03 8.82
N SER A 31 -9.19 0.93 8.52
CA SER A 31 -8.33 0.22 9.46
C SER A 31 -6.95 0.10 8.89
N HIS A 32 -5.97 0.36 9.75
CA HIS A 32 -4.57 0.11 9.45
C HIS A 32 -4.02 -0.93 10.42
N PHE A 33 -3.09 -1.75 9.95
CA PHE A 33 -2.18 -2.49 10.83
C PHE A 33 -0.97 -1.61 11.10
N ASN A 34 -0.68 -1.39 12.37
CA ASN A 34 0.23 -0.33 12.78
C ASN A 34 1.48 -0.91 13.40
N LEU A 35 2.64 -0.44 12.95
CA LEU A 35 3.92 -0.73 13.55
C LEU A 35 4.63 0.56 13.91
N ILE A 36 5.42 0.51 14.98
CA ILE A 36 6.51 1.45 15.22
C ILE A 36 7.80 0.72 14.85
N CYS A 37 8.54 1.31 13.92
CA CYS A 37 9.82 0.82 13.46
C CYS A 37 10.92 1.79 13.85
N GLU A 38 12.10 1.28 14.13
CA GLU A 38 13.30 2.06 14.38
C GLU A 38 14.35 1.81 13.29
N VAL A 39 15.11 2.85 13.00
CA VAL A 39 16.29 2.80 12.13
C VAL A 39 17.51 2.92 13.02
N THR A 40 18.31 1.86 13.07
CA THR A 40 19.56 1.86 13.84
C THR A 40 20.62 2.68 13.11
N ASN A 41 20.52 4.00 13.22
CA ASN A 41 21.50 4.99 12.77
C ASN A 41 21.91 5.88 13.94
N GLU A 42 22.81 6.85 13.71
CA GLU A 42 23.31 7.76 14.76
C GLU A 42 22.20 8.56 15.46
N ASN A 43 21.05 8.76 14.80
CA ASN A 43 19.94 9.58 15.29
C ASN A 43 18.79 8.76 15.91
N SER A 44 18.86 7.42 15.88
CA SER A 44 17.80 6.50 16.32
C SER A 44 16.40 6.96 15.88
N GLU A 45 16.23 7.12 14.57
CA GLU A 45 14.95 7.58 14.03
C GLU A 45 13.86 6.52 14.16
N GLU A 46 12.67 6.94 14.58
CA GLU A 46 11.48 6.10 14.58
C GLU A 46 10.51 6.51 13.47
N TYR A 47 9.82 5.50 12.93
CA TYR A 47 8.83 5.61 11.87
C TYR A 47 7.56 4.87 12.30
N GLN A 48 6.40 5.43 11.99
CA GLN A 48 5.18 4.65 11.96
C GLN A 48 5.09 3.94 10.59
N VAL A 49 4.65 2.69 10.56
CA VAL A 49 4.23 2.02 9.33
C VAL A 49 2.76 1.67 9.48
N ASN A 50 1.93 2.22 8.60
CA ASN A 50 0.48 2.05 8.64
C ASN A 50 0.03 1.31 7.39
N ILE A 51 -0.21 0.00 7.52
CA ILE A 51 -0.59 -0.87 6.41
C ILE A 51 -2.10 -0.84 6.26
N ASP A 52 -2.60 -0.49 5.07
CA ASP A 52 -4.03 -0.41 4.78
C ASP A 52 -4.69 -1.80 4.74
N ILE A 53 -5.51 -2.09 5.75
CA ILE A 53 -6.17 -3.41 5.92
C ILE A 53 -7.70 -3.34 5.88
N GLN A 54 -8.29 -2.14 5.77
CA GLN A 54 -9.72 -1.96 5.53
C GLN A 54 -10.06 -0.56 5.02
N SER A 55 -10.97 -0.47 4.05
CA SER A 55 -11.54 0.81 3.58
C SER A 55 -13.07 0.83 3.52
N SER A 56 -13.74 -0.24 3.98
CA SER A 56 -15.19 -0.40 4.02
C SER A 56 -15.60 -1.22 5.26
N PRO A 57 -16.81 -1.09 5.80
CA PRO A 57 -17.29 -1.89 6.93
C PRO A 57 -17.37 -3.42 6.69
N SER A 58 -17.24 -3.88 5.45
CA SER A 58 -17.21 -5.31 5.09
C SER A 58 -15.81 -5.73 4.65
N PRO A 59 -15.44 -7.04 4.76
CA PRO A 59 -14.18 -7.57 4.25
C PRO A 59 -13.89 -7.08 2.83
N ASN A 60 -12.80 -6.35 2.66
CA ASN A 60 -12.52 -5.68 1.40
C ASN A 60 -11.04 -5.59 1.04
N VAL A 61 -10.16 -6.36 1.70
CA VAL A 61 -8.74 -6.41 1.35
C VAL A 61 -8.36 -7.84 0.97
N ARG A 62 -7.76 -7.95 -0.22
CA ARG A 62 -7.05 -9.12 -0.72
C ARG A 62 -5.62 -9.06 -0.18
N MET A 63 -5.14 -10.16 0.38
CA MET A 63 -3.77 -10.26 0.89
C MET A 63 -3.10 -11.51 0.32
N LEU A 64 -1.88 -11.33 -0.19
CA LEU A 64 -1.02 -12.42 -0.63
C LEU A 64 0.29 -12.39 0.15
N ILE A 65 0.69 -13.52 0.72
CA ILE A 65 1.99 -13.74 1.34
C ILE A 65 2.76 -14.76 0.49
N ILE A 66 3.94 -14.38 0.03
CA ILE A 66 4.87 -15.27 -0.70
C ILE A 66 6.09 -15.48 0.18
N ASN A 67 6.24 -16.70 0.71
CA ASN A 67 7.43 -17.10 1.46
C ASN A 67 8.57 -17.46 0.50
N ASN A 68 9.83 -17.24 0.92
CA ASN A 68 11.02 -17.45 0.10
C ASN A 68 10.97 -16.67 -1.22
N PHE A 69 10.56 -15.41 -1.15
CA PHE A 69 10.44 -14.52 -2.29
C PHE A 69 11.83 -14.24 -2.90
N ASP A 70 11.95 -14.43 -4.21
CA ASP A 70 13.20 -14.25 -4.94
C ASP A 70 13.44 -12.77 -5.28
N ILE A 71 14.03 -12.05 -4.33
CA ILE A 71 14.42 -10.64 -4.48
C ILE A 71 15.35 -10.43 -5.67
N SER A 72 16.27 -11.36 -5.93
CA SER A 72 17.25 -11.23 -7.01
C SER A 72 16.59 -11.22 -8.38
N LYS A 73 15.57 -12.06 -8.57
CA LYS A 73 14.75 -12.11 -9.78
C LYS A 73 13.82 -10.90 -9.90
N ALA A 74 13.26 -10.43 -8.78
CA ALA A 74 12.34 -9.31 -8.75
C ALA A 74 13.02 -7.95 -9.01
N PHE A 75 14.21 -7.73 -8.45
CA PHE A 75 14.83 -6.40 -8.38
C PHE A 75 16.30 -6.34 -8.82
N GLY A 76 16.93 -7.48 -9.09
CA GLY A 76 18.37 -7.54 -9.33
C GLY A 76 19.17 -7.08 -8.11
N GLN A 77 20.24 -6.29 -8.34
CA GLN A 77 21.12 -5.80 -7.27
C GLN A 77 20.56 -4.57 -6.53
N LYS A 78 19.66 -3.80 -7.14
CA LYS A 78 19.17 -2.52 -6.60
C LYS A 78 18.52 -2.66 -5.22
N PHE A 79 17.85 -3.79 -4.95
CA PHE A 79 17.20 -4.01 -3.65
C PHE A 79 18.21 -4.17 -2.51
N SER A 80 19.40 -4.70 -2.80
CA SER A 80 20.47 -4.84 -1.79
C SER A 80 21.13 -3.52 -1.41
N GLU A 81 20.90 -2.46 -2.19
CA GLU A 81 21.42 -1.11 -1.98
C GLU A 81 20.45 -0.22 -1.16
N ILE A 82 19.32 -0.77 -0.71
CA ILE A 82 18.36 -0.03 0.13
C ILE A 82 18.97 0.14 1.53
N GLU A 83 19.51 1.32 1.77
CA GLU A 83 20.07 1.73 3.06
C GLU A 83 18.99 1.81 4.15
N PRO A 84 19.36 1.61 5.44
CA PRO A 84 18.46 1.84 6.56
C PRO A 84 17.89 3.27 6.55
N GLY A 85 16.58 3.40 6.78
CA GLY A 85 15.85 4.66 6.66
C GLY A 85 14.96 4.72 5.42
N PHE A 86 14.36 5.89 5.20
CA PHE A 86 13.52 6.12 4.03
C PHE A 86 14.33 6.64 2.84
N THR A 87 14.19 5.96 1.71
CA THR A 87 14.75 6.36 0.41
C THR A 87 13.61 6.77 -0.52
N ARG A 88 13.61 8.02 -0.99
CA ARG A 88 12.67 8.49 -2.03
C ARG A 88 12.95 7.74 -3.33
N LEU A 89 11.89 7.32 -4.01
CA LEU A 89 11.98 6.69 -5.33
C LEU A 89 11.26 7.56 -6.36
N ASP A 90 11.85 7.65 -7.56
CA ASP A 90 11.18 8.24 -8.70
C ASP A 90 10.09 7.28 -9.22
N THR A 91 8.89 7.82 -9.50
CA THR A 91 7.73 7.04 -9.93
C THR A 91 7.80 6.76 -11.43
N GLU A 92 8.84 6.05 -11.84
CA GLU A 92 9.22 5.79 -13.23
C GLU A 92 9.59 4.31 -13.44
N PRO A 93 9.49 3.78 -14.67
CA PRO A 93 9.96 2.44 -15.00
C PRO A 93 11.45 2.23 -14.72
N ASP A 94 11.84 0.96 -14.65
CA ASP A 94 13.23 0.50 -14.53
C ASP A 94 13.92 0.90 -13.20
N GLY A 95 13.22 1.56 -12.28
CA GLY A 95 13.65 1.85 -10.91
C GLY A 95 13.33 0.73 -9.90
N LEU A 96 13.33 1.09 -8.61
CA LEU A 96 12.78 0.24 -7.54
C LEU A 96 11.28 0.45 -7.33
N ALA A 97 10.68 1.44 -7.98
CA ALA A 97 9.29 1.78 -7.79
C ALA A 97 8.36 0.68 -8.29
N LEU A 98 7.38 0.31 -7.47
CA LEU A 98 6.55 -0.86 -7.74
C LEU A 98 5.40 -0.52 -8.69
N ASP A 99 5.30 -1.31 -9.75
CA ASP A 99 4.11 -1.40 -10.60
C ASP A 99 3.72 -2.87 -10.75
N LEU A 100 2.86 -3.34 -9.86
CA LEU A 100 2.47 -4.75 -9.78
C LEU A 100 1.61 -5.21 -10.97
N ILE A 101 1.06 -4.27 -11.74
CA ILE A 101 0.20 -4.57 -12.90
C ILE A 101 1.02 -4.57 -14.20
N HIS A 102 1.80 -3.52 -14.46
CA HIS A 102 2.52 -3.36 -15.74
C HIS A 102 3.97 -3.87 -15.70
N GLN A 103 4.61 -3.91 -14.53
CA GLN A 103 5.96 -4.49 -14.33
C GLN A 103 5.95 -5.49 -13.15
N PRO A 104 5.17 -6.57 -13.26
CA PRO A 104 4.93 -7.48 -12.15
C PRO A 104 6.21 -8.19 -11.68
N ILE A 105 6.49 -8.11 -10.39
CA ILE A 105 7.56 -8.87 -9.72
C ILE A 105 7.13 -10.28 -9.26
N PHE A 106 5.85 -10.62 -9.45
CA PHE A 106 5.24 -11.93 -9.23
C PHE A 106 4.00 -12.10 -10.13
N ASN A 107 3.40 -13.29 -10.19
CA ASN A 107 2.13 -13.44 -10.92
C ASN A 107 1.00 -12.67 -10.20
N VAL A 108 0.66 -11.47 -10.67
CA VAL A 108 -0.33 -10.59 -10.03
C VAL A 108 -1.72 -11.23 -9.90
N ASN A 109 -2.07 -12.19 -10.77
CA ASN A 109 -3.33 -12.93 -10.62
C ASN A 109 -3.39 -13.71 -9.31
N ALA A 110 -2.25 -14.13 -8.75
CA ALA A 110 -2.21 -14.78 -7.44
C ALA A 110 -2.75 -13.87 -6.32
N LEU A 111 -2.57 -12.55 -6.42
CA LEU A 111 -3.17 -11.58 -5.50
C LEU A 111 -4.64 -11.32 -5.85
N LYS A 112 -4.91 -11.06 -7.13
CA LYS A 112 -6.26 -10.81 -7.67
C LYS A 112 -7.26 -11.91 -7.31
N ASP A 113 -6.84 -13.16 -7.32
CA ASP A 113 -7.73 -14.32 -7.15
C ASP A 113 -7.92 -14.71 -5.66
N THR A 114 -7.17 -14.10 -4.73
CA THR A 114 -7.38 -14.30 -3.29
C THR A 114 -8.74 -13.76 -2.85
N GLN A 115 -9.43 -14.43 -1.92
CA GLN A 115 -10.66 -13.89 -1.37
C GLN A 115 -10.37 -12.68 -0.47
N PRO A 116 -11.15 -11.59 -0.56
CA PRO A 116 -11.07 -10.52 0.42
C PRO A 116 -11.37 -11.04 1.83
N ILE A 117 -10.57 -10.63 2.80
CA ILE A 117 -10.70 -11.02 4.21
C ILE A 117 -10.87 -9.78 5.10
N SER A 118 -11.26 -9.99 6.35
CA SER A 118 -11.53 -8.90 7.29
C SER A 118 -10.24 -8.26 7.81
N ALA A 119 -10.32 -7.03 8.32
CA ALA A 119 -9.20 -6.37 9.01
C ALA A 119 -8.64 -7.25 10.13
N THR A 120 -9.52 -7.87 10.91
CA THR A 120 -9.15 -8.74 12.03
C THR A 120 -8.42 -10.01 11.57
N ASP A 121 -8.86 -10.63 10.46
CA ASP A 121 -8.17 -11.80 9.90
C ASP A 121 -6.79 -11.44 9.34
N ILE A 122 -6.65 -10.24 8.77
CA ILE A 122 -5.36 -9.71 8.32
C ILE A 122 -4.47 -9.44 9.52
N SER A 123 -4.97 -8.69 10.54
CA SER A 123 -4.24 -8.38 11.77
C SER A 123 -3.69 -9.64 12.43
N THR A 124 -4.54 -10.66 12.60
CA THR A 124 -4.13 -11.94 13.20
C THR A 124 -2.94 -12.58 12.45
N ARG A 125 -2.96 -12.55 11.11
CA ARG A 125 -1.87 -13.11 10.28
C ARG A 125 -0.61 -12.25 10.32
N LEU A 126 -0.76 -10.93 10.42
CA LEU A 126 0.37 -10.00 10.50
C LEU A 126 1.05 -10.07 11.88
N GLU A 127 0.28 -10.16 12.97
CA GLU A 127 0.77 -10.34 14.35
C GLU A 127 1.64 -11.61 14.50
N GLU A 128 1.32 -12.67 13.74
CA GLU A 128 2.11 -13.91 13.74
C GLU A 128 3.50 -13.78 13.13
N ILE A 129 3.72 -12.80 12.23
CA ILE A 129 4.95 -12.70 11.42
C ILE A 129 5.70 -11.36 11.58
N LEU A 130 5.05 -10.32 12.09
CA LEU A 130 5.59 -8.97 12.27
C LEU A 130 5.89 -8.70 13.73
N THR A 131 6.84 -9.45 14.28
CA THR A 131 7.22 -9.34 15.70
C THR A 131 8.38 -8.36 15.91
N ASP A 132 8.56 -7.91 17.16
CA ASP A 132 9.70 -7.11 17.60
C ASP A 132 11.05 -7.69 17.10
N GLY A 133 11.93 -6.83 16.62
CA GLY A 133 13.24 -7.18 16.05
C GLY A 133 13.22 -7.62 14.58
N THR A 134 12.05 -7.74 13.95
CA THR A 134 11.94 -8.13 12.53
C THR A 134 12.39 -6.98 11.62
N ASN A 135 13.28 -7.24 10.67
CA ASN A 135 13.65 -6.26 9.65
C ASN A 135 12.62 -6.25 8.51
N VAL A 136 12.10 -5.06 8.21
CA VAL A 136 11.07 -4.83 7.19
C VAL A 136 11.54 -3.81 6.16
N ILE A 137 11.17 -4.06 4.91
CA ILE A 137 11.34 -3.15 3.78
C ILE A 137 9.94 -2.80 3.26
N VAL A 138 9.54 -1.55 3.40
CA VAL A 138 8.15 -1.10 3.19
C VAL A 138 8.10 -0.09 2.05
N PHE A 139 7.34 -0.39 1.01
CA PHE A 139 7.07 0.53 -0.10
C PHE A 139 5.74 1.23 0.14
N GLY A 140 5.71 2.55 -0.05
CA GLY A 140 4.52 3.36 0.15
C GLY A 140 4.81 4.87 0.13
N THR A 141 3.91 5.65 0.71
CA THR A 141 3.98 7.11 0.76
C THR A 141 4.54 7.59 2.09
N LYS A 142 5.63 8.37 2.07
CA LYS A 142 6.16 9.04 3.26
C LYS A 142 5.31 10.23 3.66
N TYR A 143 5.14 10.38 4.97
CA TYR A 143 4.81 11.67 5.59
C TYR A 143 5.88 12.09 6.62
N ASP A 144 5.94 13.39 6.91
CA ASP A 144 6.74 13.96 7.99
C ASP A 144 6.02 15.15 8.60
N ASP A 145 5.82 15.12 9.92
CA ASP A 145 5.23 16.22 10.67
C ASP A 145 6.15 16.70 11.79
N SER A 146 7.47 16.48 11.67
CA SER A 146 8.46 16.80 12.72
C SER A 146 8.62 18.29 13.01
N ASP A 147 8.30 19.15 12.06
CA ASP A 147 8.30 20.61 12.21
C ASP A 147 6.88 21.20 12.25
N HIS A 148 5.87 20.33 12.41
CA HIS A 148 4.46 20.69 12.36
C HIS A 148 4.08 21.45 11.09
N GLN A 149 4.75 21.24 9.95
CA GLN A 149 4.38 21.88 8.68
C GLN A 149 2.91 21.63 8.30
N HIS A 150 2.35 20.50 8.73
CA HIS A 150 0.95 20.19 8.49
C HIS A 150 -0.02 20.90 9.45
N HIS A 151 0.46 21.68 10.43
CA HIS A 151 -0.36 22.34 11.44
C HIS A 151 -1.44 23.25 10.84
N LYS A 152 -1.15 23.95 9.72
CA LYS A 152 -2.16 24.75 9.00
C LYS A 152 -3.16 23.90 8.20
N ALA A 153 -2.72 22.77 7.64
CA ALA A 153 -3.59 21.82 6.95
C ALA A 153 -4.47 21.00 7.94
N TYR A 154 -4.02 20.89 9.19
CA TYR A 154 -4.75 20.25 10.28
C TYR A 154 -5.87 21.12 10.88
N TYR A 155 -5.87 22.44 10.61
CA TYR A 155 -7.05 23.30 10.77
C TYR A 155 -8.06 23.01 9.64
N HIS A 156 -8.46 21.75 9.54
CA HIS A 156 -9.64 21.36 8.80
C HIS A 156 -10.65 20.89 9.84
N ASP A 157 -11.74 21.63 10.01
CA ASP A 157 -12.76 21.36 11.06
C ASP A 157 -13.39 19.96 10.90
N ASN A 158 -13.24 19.35 9.73
CA ASN A 158 -13.71 17.99 9.44
C ASN A 158 -12.71 16.92 9.87
N GLU A 159 -13.01 16.22 10.96
CA GLU A 159 -12.20 15.11 11.49
C GLU A 159 -12.06 13.95 10.52
N ARG A 160 -13.08 13.67 9.71
CA ARG A 160 -13.05 12.61 8.69
C ARG A 160 -12.05 12.91 7.58
N TYR A 161 -11.88 14.19 7.22
CA TYR A 161 -10.88 14.58 6.23
C TYR A 161 -9.46 14.32 6.75
N ARG A 162 -9.17 14.75 7.98
CA ARG A 162 -7.85 14.56 8.62
C ARG A 162 -7.52 13.08 8.76
N ASP A 163 -8.51 12.27 9.14
CA ASP A 163 -8.34 10.84 9.27
C ASP A 163 -8.09 10.11 7.94
N GLN A 164 -8.62 10.62 6.84
CA GLN A 164 -8.44 10.06 5.50
C GLN A 164 -7.13 10.44 4.82
N HIS A 165 -6.52 11.58 5.17
CA HIS A 165 -5.39 12.13 4.42
C HIS A 165 -4.16 12.40 5.30
N MET A 166 -4.26 12.23 6.62
CA MET A 166 -3.24 12.61 7.58
C MET A 166 -3.21 11.64 8.77
N TYR A 167 -3.53 10.35 8.55
CA TYR A 167 -3.71 9.35 9.59
C TYR A 167 -2.50 9.27 10.54
N GLY A 168 -1.31 9.05 9.99
CA GLY A 168 -0.09 8.94 10.78
C GLY A 168 0.30 10.25 11.51
N ALA A 169 0.15 11.40 10.84
CA ALA A 169 0.39 12.72 11.46
C ALA A 169 -0.64 13.04 12.57
N ARG A 170 -1.88 12.58 12.42
CA ARG A 170 -2.91 12.65 13.46
C ARG A 170 -2.50 11.84 14.69
N ARG A 171 -2.06 10.59 14.49
CA ARG A 171 -1.60 9.74 15.60
C ARG A 171 -0.39 10.33 16.32
N HIS A 172 0.57 10.91 15.59
CA HIS A 172 1.67 11.66 16.21
C HIS A 172 1.16 12.73 17.17
N ARG A 173 0.23 13.59 16.72
CA ARG A 173 -0.30 14.70 17.53
C ARG A 173 -1.16 14.24 18.71
N GLU A 174 -2.00 13.23 18.52
CA GLU A 174 -2.96 12.79 19.55
C GLU A 174 -2.37 11.79 20.55
N GLN A 175 -1.37 11.01 20.14
CA GLN A 175 -0.83 9.88 20.91
C GLN A 175 0.67 9.97 21.15
N GLN A 176 1.34 11.04 20.70
CA GLN A 176 2.78 11.26 20.83
C GLN A 176 3.64 10.15 20.18
N LEU A 177 3.13 9.55 19.10
CA LEU A 177 3.87 8.59 18.28
C LEU A 177 4.93 9.29 17.40
N PRO A 178 5.84 8.58 16.71
CA PRO A 178 6.84 9.21 15.85
C PRO A 178 6.23 10.15 14.80
N PRO A 179 6.84 11.31 14.49
CA PRO A 179 6.25 12.32 13.61
C PRO A 179 6.24 11.95 12.13
N ARG A 180 6.91 10.85 11.75
CA ARG A 180 7.12 10.42 10.37
C ARG A 180 6.75 8.96 10.20
N GLY A 181 6.48 8.56 8.98
CA GLY A 181 6.06 7.21 8.69
C GLY A 181 5.77 6.96 7.22
N VAL A 182 5.28 5.76 6.94
CA VAL A 182 4.85 5.30 5.62
C VAL A 182 3.38 4.87 5.68
N ASP A 183 2.57 5.44 4.78
CA ASP A 183 1.16 5.13 4.51
C ASP A 183 1.01 4.57 3.07
N ASP A 184 -0.22 4.33 2.62
CA ASP A 184 -0.56 3.84 1.28
C ASP A 184 0.16 2.51 0.95
N VAL A 185 0.25 1.59 1.92
CA VAL A 185 0.92 0.29 1.76
C VAL A 185 -0.06 -0.73 1.18
N HIS A 186 -0.48 -0.48 -0.05
CA HIS A 186 -1.34 -1.36 -0.86
C HIS A 186 -1.19 -1.04 -2.35
N LEU A 187 -1.84 -1.81 -3.23
CA LEU A 187 -1.93 -1.51 -4.66
C LEU A 187 -2.48 -0.09 -4.88
N ASN A 188 -1.75 0.81 -5.52
CA ASN A 188 -2.14 2.21 -5.76
C ASN A 188 -2.66 2.43 -7.18
N GLN A 189 -3.30 1.39 -7.72
CA GLN A 189 -3.88 1.35 -9.05
C GLN A 189 -5.28 0.75 -9.01
N GLY A 190 -6.07 1.05 -10.03
CA GLY A 190 -7.33 0.38 -10.29
C GLY A 190 -8.46 0.77 -9.35
N THR A 191 -8.34 1.86 -8.59
CA THR A 191 -9.48 2.39 -7.83
C THR A 191 -10.55 2.88 -8.81
N PRO A 192 -11.82 2.44 -8.70
CA PRO A 192 -12.88 2.85 -9.62
C PRO A 192 -13.11 4.36 -9.64
N ALA A 193 -13.38 4.94 -10.81
CA ALA A 193 -13.61 6.38 -10.97
C ALA A 193 -14.80 6.94 -10.15
N SER A 194 -15.70 6.07 -9.68
CA SER A 194 -16.79 6.43 -8.76
C SER A 194 -16.31 6.71 -7.33
N GLN A 195 -15.09 6.34 -6.98
CA GLN A 195 -14.49 6.57 -5.66
C GLN A 195 -13.53 7.77 -5.72
N TYR A 196 -13.52 8.58 -4.66
CA TYR A 196 -12.68 9.77 -4.56
C TYR A 196 -11.18 9.42 -4.68
N GLN A 197 -10.78 8.29 -4.13
CA GLN A 197 -9.42 7.75 -4.12
C GLN A 197 -8.91 7.39 -5.53
N SER A 198 -9.76 7.38 -6.56
CA SER A 198 -9.31 7.21 -7.96
C SER A 198 -8.36 8.32 -8.43
N LYS A 199 -8.33 9.46 -7.73
CA LYS A 199 -7.35 10.53 -7.98
C LYS A 199 -5.92 10.14 -7.66
N ASP A 200 -5.73 9.17 -6.79
CA ASP A 200 -4.41 8.69 -6.36
C ASP A 200 -3.90 7.54 -7.25
N ASN A 201 -4.74 7.03 -8.16
CA ASN A 201 -4.33 6.00 -9.11
C ASN A 201 -3.07 6.41 -9.89
N GLY A 202 -2.11 5.51 -9.97
CA GLY A 202 -1.04 5.59 -10.95
C GLY A 202 -0.04 4.45 -10.87
N PRO A 203 0.66 4.17 -11.98
CA PRO A 203 1.73 3.18 -12.00
C PRO A 203 2.95 3.67 -11.20
N TYR A 204 3.85 2.74 -10.86
CA TYR A 204 5.14 3.02 -10.19
C TYR A 204 5.00 3.69 -8.82
N GLN A 205 3.97 3.32 -8.07
CA GLN A 205 3.71 3.81 -6.72
C GLN A 205 2.98 2.77 -5.86
N ASP A 206 2.96 1.50 -6.27
CA ASP A 206 2.29 0.45 -5.51
C ASP A 206 3.02 0.19 -4.17
N GLY A 207 2.25 -0.10 -3.14
CA GLY A 207 2.73 -0.47 -1.83
C GLY A 207 2.97 -1.98 -1.68
N ALA A 208 3.95 -2.32 -0.85
CA ALA A 208 4.27 -3.70 -0.48
C ALA A 208 5.08 -3.72 0.82
N LEU A 209 5.09 -4.88 1.48
CA LEU A 209 5.92 -5.14 2.64
C LEU A 209 6.79 -6.37 2.40
N PHE A 210 8.08 -6.24 2.61
CA PHE A 210 9.01 -7.37 2.60
C PHE A 210 9.57 -7.57 4.01
N ILE A 211 9.65 -8.83 4.43
CA ILE A 211 10.28 -9.25 5.67
C ILE A 211 11.63 -9.87 5.30
N LYS A 212 12.71 -9.38 5.90
CA LYS A 212 14.03 -10.01 5.82
C LYS A 212 14.22 -10.92 7.02
N HIS A 213 14.27 -12.22 6.78
CA HIS A 213 14.50 -13.23 7.81
C HIS A 213 15.97 -13.28 8.23
N THR A 214 16.22 -13.82 9.42
CA THR A 214 17.58 -13.94 9.99
C THR A 214 18.49 -14.88 9.19
N ASP A 215 17.91 -15.81 8.43
CA ASP A 215 18.62 -16.69 7.49
C ASP A 215 18.92 -16.04 6.13
N GLY A 216 18.51 -14.77 5.94
CA GLY A 216 18.70 -14.00 4.71
C GLY A 216 17.64 -14.23 3.64
N THR A 217 16.65 -15.10 3.88
CA THR A 217 15.49 -15.24 2.99
C THR A 217 14.50 -14.09 3.16
N PHE A 218 13.59 -13.95 2.20
CA PHE A 218 12.57 -12.91 2.24
C PHE A 218 11.17 -13.50 2.17
N SER A 219 10.22 -12.89 2.90
CA SER A 219 8.79 -13.03 2.61
C SER A 219 8.28 -11.72 2.03
N ALA A 220 7.39 -11.79 1.04
CA ALA A 220 6.76 -10.62 0.43
C ALA A 220 5.25 -10.63 0.69
N LEU A 221 4.73 -9.48 1.06
CA LEU A 221 3.33 -9.24 1.39
C LEU A 221 2.77 -8.15 0.48
N PHE A 222 1.63 -8.47 -0.14
CA PHE A 222 0.94 -7.58 -1.07
C PHE A 222 -0.53 -7.46 -0.68
N PHE A 223 -1.06 -6.24 -0.77
CA PHE A 223 -2.41 -5.87 -0.36
C PHE A 223 -3.12 -5.18 -1.52
N ALA A 224 -4.38 -5.50 -1.76
CA ALA A 224 -5.21 -4.79 -2.73
C ALA A 224 -6.66 -4.74 -2.25
N PHE A 225 -7.33 -3.61 -2.43
CA PHE A 225 -8.74 -3.53 -2.10
C PHE A 225 -9.58 -4.33 -3.10
N ALA A 226 -10.64 -4.98 -2.61
CA ALA A 226 -11.55 -5.79 -3.43
C ALA A 226 -12.23 -5.00 -4.55
N SER A 227 -12.38 -3.69 -4.36
CA SER A 227 -12.91 -2.75 -5.35
C SER A 227 -11.93 -2.44 -6.48
N GLN A 228 -10.63 -2.69 -6.30
CA GLN A 228 -9.61 -2.36 -7.28
C GLN A 228 -9.59 -3.37 -8.42
N CYS A 229 -9.47 -2.86 -9.65
CA CYS A 229 -9.27 -3.69 -10.83
C CYS A 229 -7.78 -3.95 -11.06
N PHE A 230 -7.49 -5.06 -11.74
CA PHE A 230 -6.14 -5.50 -12.12
C PHE A 230 -5.88 -5.35 -13.62
N ASN A 231 -6.64 -4.48 -14.28
CA ASN A 231 -6.49 -4.14 -15.69
C ASN A 231 -6.60 -2.63 -15.83
N THR A 232 -5.45 -1.97 -15.88
CA THR A 232 -5.35 -0.52 -15.79
C THR A 232 -4.70 0.08 -17.03
N ASP A 233 -5.01 1.35 -17.28
CA ASP A 233 -4.35 2.14 -18.31
C ASP A 233 -2.99 2.67 -17.81
N ALA A 234 -2.26 3.38 -18.69
CA ALA A 234 -0.98 4.00 -18.33
C ALA A 234 -1.07 5.09 -17.23
N LYS A 235 -2.27 5.42 -16.75
CA LYS A 235 -2.52 6.31 -15.62
C LYS A 235 -3.00 5.55 -14.38
N GLY A 236 -2.96 4.22 -14.38
CA GLY A 236 -3.40 3.39 -13.27
C GLY A 236 -4.94 3.30 -13.14
N ASN A 237 -5.72 3.81 -14.08
CA ASN A 237 -7.19 3.78 -14.01
C ASN A 237 -7.74 2.49 -14.63
N CYS A 238 -8.86 1.99 -14.09
CA CYS A 238 -9.50 0.82 -14.67
C CYS A 238 -9.87 1.00 -16.14
N ILE A 239 -9.41 0.08 -16.97
CA ILE A 239 -9.91 -0.06 -18.33
C ILE A 239 -11.25 -0.78 -18.24
N ALA A 240 -12.32 -0.11 -18.68
CA ALA A 240 -13.61 -0.76 -18.82
C ALA A 240 -13.43 -1.98 -19.75
N THR A 241 -13.73 -3.19 -19.26
CA THR A 241 -13.92 -4.33 -20.15
C THR A 241 -15.03 -3.93 -21.12
N GLN A 242 -14.68 -3.75 -22.39
CA GLN A 242 -15.71 -3.62 -23.42
C GLN A 242 -16.53 -4.90 -23.37
N HIS A 243 -17.73 -4.82 -22.81
CA HIS A 243 -18.75 -5.81 -23.08
C HIS A 243 -19.01 -5.73 -24.59
N THR A 244 -18.32 -6.54 -25.36
CA THR A 244 -18.74 -6.85 -26.71
C THR A 244 -20.10 -7.49 -26.57
N LYS A 245 -21.15 -6.69 -26.80
CA LYS A 245 -22.47 -7.24 -27.14
C LYS A 245 -22.22 -8.11 -28.36
N LEU A 246 -22.20 -9.42 -28.17
CA LEU A 246 -22.50 -10.35 -29.24
C LEU A 246 -23.91 -9.96 -29.70
N ALA A 247 -23.97 -9.27 -30.84
CA ALA A 247 -25.22 -9.05 -31.53
C ALA A 247 -25.68 -10.42 -32.03
N ASP A 248 -26.74 -10.95 -31.42
CA ASP A 248 -27.51 -12.05 -31.99
C ASP A 248 -28.04 -11.58 -33.35
N SER A 249 -27.35 -11.96 -34.42
CA SER A 249 -27.94 -11.99 -35.76
C SER A 249 -28.68 -13.33 -35.90
N ALA A 250 -29.87 -13.40 -35.29
CA ALA A 250 -30.82 -14.45 -35.59
C ALA A 250 -31.57 -14.10 -36.89
N ASP A 251 -31.30 -14.92 -37.91
CA ASP A 251 -32.16 -15.29 -39.03
C ASP A 251 -33.20 -14.29 -39.55
N LEU A 252 -32.86 -13.67 -40.68
CA LEU A 252 -33.83 -13.37 -41.72
C LEU A 252 -33.95 -14.61 -42.62
N ALA A 253 -34.90 -15.49 -42.30
CA ALA A 253 -35.30 -16.57 -43.19
C ALA A 253 -36.82 -16.80 -43.11
N GLU A 254 -37.59 -15.93 -43.74
CA GLU A 254 -38.89 -16.31 -44.33
C GLU A 254 -39.06 -15.59 -45.67
N SER A 255 -38.61 -16.28 -46.73
CA SER A 255 -39.15 -16.14 -48.08
C SER A 255 -39.02 -17.48 -48.78
N VAL A 256 -40.12 -18.23 -48.86
CA VAL A 256 -40.73 -18.94 -50.02
C VAL A 256 -41.80 -19.87 -49.48
#